data_AF-A0A947HYM9-F1
#
_entry.id   AF-A0A947HYM9-F1
#
_cell.length_a   1.000
_cell.length_b   1.000
_cell.length_c   1.000
_cell.angle_alpha   90.00
_cell.angle_beta   90.00
_cell.angle_gamma   90.00
#
_symmetry.space_group_name_H-M   'P 1'
#
loop_
_entity.id
_entity.type
_entity.pdbx_description
1 polymer ?
#
loop_
_entity_poly.entity_id
_entity_poly.type
_entity_poly.pdbx_seq_one_letter_code
_entity_poly.pdbx_strand_id
1 'polypeptide(L)'
;MNPAENAMNRIISNVRRCLGALLLPIVLALPAFAADKPLPGEVKVIDVKEAMSPANAAFQACATGMPPGKAVAVGVDASISRTGMVKFDGLGPDDSLLIEAKGFGYKIDEKLGVWKEGYVSGRMQDKLRLQLDRQLKAAQSVGRSVQWVVPNEGIRKAFAELLNGRIPVKVALPRPDCPKSSDSSEGEAGGSF
;
A
#
# COMPACT_ATOMS: atom_id res chain seq x y z
N MET A 1 -0.30 10.70 -67.85
CA MET A 1 -0.35 10.42 -66.39
C MET A 1 -1.53 11.17 -65.82
N ASN A 2 -2.55 10.45 -65.34
CA ASN A 2 -3.83 11.04 -64.96
C ASN A 2 -3.75 11.72 -63.59
N PRO A 3 -4.15 13.00 -63.46
CA PRO A 3 -4.06 13.75 -62.20
C PRO A 3 -4.95 13.17 -61.07
N ALA A 4 -5.97 12.39 -61.42
CA ALA A 4 -6.87 11.74 -60.46
C ALA A 4 -6.22 10.58 -59.68
N GLU A 5 -5.33 9.79 -60.30
CA GLU A 5 -4.64 8.68 -59.63
C GLU A 5 -3.62 9.16 -58.57
N ASN A 6 -2.99 10.31 -58.82
CA ASN A 6 -2.06 10.93 -57.88
C ASN A 6 -2.74 11.50 -56.63
N ALA A 7 -3.97 12.00 -56.76
CA ALA A 7 -4.74 12.52 -55.63
C ALA A 7 -5.23 11.39 -54.70
N MET A 8 -5.73 10.29 -55.29
CA MET A 8 -6.25 9.15 -54.54
C MET A 8 -5.15 8.42 -53.74
N ASN A 9 -3.96 8.24 -54.32
CA ASN A 9 -2.81 7.63 -53.62
C ASN A 9 -2.27 8.52 -52.48
N ARG A 10 -2.33 9.86 -52.62
CA ARG A 10 -1.96 10.79 -51.55
C ARG A 10 -2.94 10.75 -50.37
N ILE A 11 -4.24 10.61 -50.65
CA ILE A 11 -5.27 10.53 -49.60
C ILE A 11 -5.13 9.21 -48.82
N ILE A 12 -4.94 8.08 -49.49
CA ILE A 12 -4.78 6.77 -48.85
C ILE A 12 -3.48 6.71 -48.02
N SER A 13 -2.40 7.33 -48.50
CA SER A 13 -1.12 7.46 -47.77
C SER A 13 -1.28 8.31 -46.49
N ASN A 14 -1.99 9.44 -46.57
CA ASN A 14 -2.23 10.32 -45.43
C ASN A 14 -3.15 9.70 -44.38
N VAL A 15 -4.18 8.95 -44.80
CA VAL A 15 -5.09 8.23 -43.89
C VAL A 15 -4.34 7.11 -43.14
N ARG A 16 -3.46 6.35 -43.80
CA ARG A 16 -2.61 5.34 -43.14
C ARG A 16 -1.63 5.95 -42.14
N ARG A 17 -1.04 7.11 -42.46
CA ARG A 17 -0.17 7.86 -41.52
C ARG A 17 -0.93 8.40 -40.32
N CYS A 18 -2.14 8.91 -40.52
CA CYS A 18 -2.98 9.41 -39.43
C CYS A 18 -3.49 8.29 -38.51
N LEU A 19 -3.91 7.14 -39.05
CA LEU A 19 -4.34 5.99 -38.22
C LEU A 19 -3.18 5.38 -37.43
N GLY A 20 -1.99 5.28 -38.03
CA GLY A 20 -0.79 4.79 -37.31
C GLY A 20 -0.33 5.75 -36.21
N ALA A 21 -0.43 7.06 -36.43
CA ALA A 21 -0.02 8.08 -35.46
C ALA A 21 -1.04 8.30 -34.32
N LEU A 22 -2.32 7.99 -34.51
CA LEU A 22 -3.36 8.10 -33.48
C LEU A 22 -3.50 6.86 -32.60
N LEU A 23 -3.19 5.66 -33.10
CA LEU A 23 -3.34 4.42 -32.33
C LEU A 23 -2.08 4.04 -31.53
N LEU A 24 -0.88 4.37 -32.01
CA LEU A 24 0.37 4.05 -31.28
C LEU A 24 0.50 4.72 -29.90
N PRO A 25 0.13 6.00 -29.67
CA PRO A 25 0.27 6.61 -28.35
C PRO A 25 -0.79 6.12 -27.35
N ILE A 26 -1.93 5.58 -27.81
CA ILE A 26 -2.97 5.04 -26.91
C ILE A 26 -2.55 3.68 -26.34
N VAL A 27 -1.86 2.85 -27.14
CA VAL A 27 -1.35 1.54 -26.66
C VAL A 27 -0.10 1.70 -25.78
N LEU A 28 0.71 2.74 -25.99
CA LEU A 28 1.96 2.98 -25.25
C LEU A 28 1.82 3.87 -24.01
N ALA A 29 0.65 4.46 -23.78
CA ALA A 29 0.36 5.28 -22.60
C ALA A 29 -0.51 4.55 -21.56
N LEU A 30 -0.52 3.22 -21.55
CA LEU A 30 -0.95 2.51 -20.34
C LEU A 30 0.13 2.81 -19.28
N PRO A 31 -0.18 3.56 -18.21
CA PRO A 31 0.76 3.65 -17.10
C PRO A 31 1.05 2.22 -16.66
N ALA A 32 2.31 1.86 -16.43
CA ALA A 32 2.70 0.51 -16.00
C ALA A 32 1.89 -0.01 -14.79
N PHE A 33 1.26 0.89 -14.02
CA PHE A 33 0.30 0.59 -12.97
C PHE A 33 -1.03 -0.07 -13.42
N ALA A 34 -1.36 -0.06 -14.72
CA ALA A 34 -2.58 -0.66 -15.26
C ALA A 34 -2.41 -2.14 -15.66
N ALA A 35 -1.17 -2.63 -15.83
CA ALA A 35 -0.89 -4.01 -16.20
C ALA A 35 -0.82 -4.98 -15.00
N ASP A 36 -0.59 -4.47 -13.79
CA ASP A 36 -0.32 -5.28 -12.59
C ASP A 36 -1.48 -5.35 -11.58
N LYS A 37 -2.70 -4.96 -11.98
CA LYS A 37 -3.86 -5.12 -11.12
C LYS A 37 -4.29 -6.60 -11.10
N PRO A 38 -4.30 -7.28 -9.93
CA PRO A 38 -4.79 -8.65 -9.84
C PRO A 38 -6.28 -8.75 -10.21
N LEU A 39 -6.66 -9.84 -10.85
CA LEU A 39 -8.06 -10.17 -11.09
C LEU A 39 -8.78 -10.48 -9.76
N PRO A 40 -10.11 -10.32 -9.66
CA PRO A 40 -10.86 -10.74 -8.48
C PRO A 40 -10.53 -12.17 -8.06
N GLY A 41 -10.11 -12.36 -6.81
CA GLY A 41 -9.68 -13.67 -6.27
C GLY A 41 -8.21 -14.03 -6.52
N GLU A 42 -7.45 -13.16 -7.19
CA GLU A 42 -6.02 -13.34 -7.42
C GLU A 42 -5.20 -12.61 -6.34
N VAL A 43 -4.08 -13.20 -5.94
CA VAL A 43 -3.07 -12.58 -5.06
C VAL A 43 -1.79 -12.37 -5.85
N LYS A 44 -1.30 -11.13 -5.89
CA LYS A 44 -0.06 -10.76 -6.60
C LYS A 44 0.85 -9.92 -5.73
N VAL A 45 2.15 -10.12 -5.88
CA VAL A 45 3.15 -9.17 -5.39
C VAL A 45 3.28 -8.06 -6.43
N ILE A 46 3.16 -6.81 -6.00
CA ILE A 46 3.20 -5.63 -6.86
C ILE A 46 4.28 -4.65 -6.40
N ASP A 47 4.76 -3.85 -7.35
CA ASP A 47 5.59 -2.69 -7.05
C ASP A 47 4.75 -1.53 -6.50
N VAL A 48 5.22 -0.92 -5.42
CA VAL A 48 4.60 0.24 -4.80
C VAL A 48 5.62 1.35 -4.60
N LYS A 49 5.22 2.57 -4.98
CA LYS A 49 5.93 3.79 -4.62
C LYS A 49 5.16 4.46 -3.49
N GLU A 50 5.60 4.22 -2.26
CA GLU A 50 5.01 4.85 -1.08
C GLU A 50 5.98 5.86 -0.49
N ALA A 51 5.48 7.08 -0.25
CA ALA A 51 6.22 8.08 0.48
C ALA A 51 6.21 7.70 1.96
N MET A 52 7.29 7.04 2.39
CA MET A 52 7.42 6.50 3.73
C MET A 52 8.77 6.90 4.32
N SER A 53 8.81 7.14 5.63
CA SER A 53 10.08 7.40 6.33
C SER A 53 10.96 6.14 6.30
N PRO A 54 12.31 6.27 6.30
CA PRO A 54 13.21 5.11 6.33
C PRO A 54 12.92 4.13 7.48
N ALA A 55 12.55 4.65 8.66
CA ALA A 55 12.20 3.83 9.82
C ALA A 55 10.93 2.99 9.58
N ASN A 56 9.87 3.58 9.01
CA ASN A 56 8.66 2.84 8.69
C ASN A 56 8.92 1.80 7.59
N ALA A 57 9.73 2.14 6.58
CA ALA A 57 10.06 1.23 5.49
C ALA A 57 10.80 0.00 5.99
N ALA A 58 11.75 0.20 6.89
CA ALA A 58 12.51 -0.88 7.46
C ALA A 58 11.70 -1.69 8.48
N PHE A 59 10.84 -1.05 9.27
CA PHE A 59 9.89 -1.78 10.13
C PHE A 59 8.95 -2.67 9.30
N GLN A 60 8.40 -2.15 8.21
CA GLN A 60 7.55 -2.92 7.31
C GLN A 60 8.29 -4.15 6.77
N ALA A 61 9.48 -3.95 6.21
CA ALA A 61 10.31 -5.05 5.72
C ALA A 61 10.64 -6.08 6.81
N CYS A 62 10.94 -5.62 8.02
CA CYS A 62 11.22 -6.44 9.21
C CYS A 62 9.99 -7.26 9.64
N ALA A 63 8.81 -6.63 9.62
CA ALA A 63 7.54 -7.23 10.04
C ALA A 63 6.98 -8.24 9.04
N THR A 64 7.23 -8.02 7.74
CA THR A 64 6.60 -8.82 6.67
C THR A 64 7.58 -9.67 5.87
N GLY A 65 8.89 -9.44 6.01
CA GLY A 65 9.92 -10.08 5.20
C GLY A 65 9.96 -9.60 3.74
N MET A 66 9.11 -8.65 3.35
CA MET A 66 9.09 -8.12 1.99
C MET A 66 10.16 -7.04 1.78
N PRO A 67 10.79 -7.00 0.60
CA PRO A 67 11.72 -5.93 0.28
C PRO A 67 11.00 -4.58 0.17
N PRO A 68 11.68 -3.46 0.48
CA PRO A 68 11.12 -2.12 0.31
C PRO A 68 10.60 -1.90 -1.12
N GLY A 69 9.45 -1.23 -1.24
CA GLY A 69 8.83 -0.95 -2.53
C GLY A 69 8.03 -2.12 -3.12
N LYS A 70 7.89 -3.23 -2.39
CA LYS A 70 6.95 -4.30 -2.74
C LYS A 70 5.80 -4.37 -1.75
N ALA A 71 4.64 -4.79 -2.24
CA ALA A 71 3.46 -5.07 -1.44
C ALA A 71 2.71 -6.27 -2.02
N VAL A 72 1.75 -6.79 -1.27
CA VAL A 72 0.82 -7.83 -1.74
C VAL A 72 -0.51 -7.18 -2.06
N ALA A 73 -1.01 -7.41 -3.26
CA ALA A 73 -2.33 -6.97 -3.69
C ALA A 73 -3.24 -8.18 -3.86
N VAL A 74 -4.42 -8.09 -3.25
CA VAL A 74 -5.54 -9.01 -3.49
C VAL A 74 -6.52 -8.33 -4.43
N GLY A 75 -6.80 -8.95 -5.57
CA GLY A 75 -7.76 -8.45 -6.54
C GLY A 75 -9.19 -8.63 -6.03
N VAL A 76 -9.98 -7.57 -6.14
CA VAL A 76 -11.35 -7.54 -5.62
C VAL A 76 -12.28 -6.78 -6.55
N ASP A 77 -13.58 -6.99 -6.37
CA ASP A 77 -14.61 -6.19 -7.02
C ASP A 77 -14.55 -4.70 -6.60
N ALA A 78 -15.02 -3.82 -7.50
CA ALA A 78 -15.04 -2.37 -7.29
C ALA A 78 -15.88 -1.94 -6.08
N SER A 79 -16.87 -2.75 -5.67
CA SER A 79 -17.68 -2.53 -4.46
C SER A 79 -16.88 -2.67 -3.16
N ILE A 80 -15.77 -3.42 -3.17
CA ILE A 80 -14.86 -3.56 -2.02
C ILE A 80 -13.80 -2.45 -2.07
N SER A 81 -13.19 -2.23 -3.22
CA SER A 81 -12.18 -1.20 -3.41
C SER A 81 -12.31 -0.57 -4.79
N ARG A 82 -12.37 0.76 -4.87
CA ARG A 82 -12.48 1.48 -6.15
C ARG A 82 -11.31 1.19 -7.10
N THR A 83 -10.13 0.89 -6.57
CA THR A 83 -8.96 0.48 -7.37
C THR A 83 -9.08 -0.96 -7.87
N GLY A 84 -10.05 -1.72 -7.36
CA GLY A 84 -10.27 -3.16 -7.54
C GLY A 84 -9.12 -4.04 -7.01
N MET A 85 -8.38 -3.52 -6.05
CA MET A 85 -7.44 -4.29 -5.26
C MET A 85 -7.38 -3.75 -3.84
N VAL A 86 -7.04 -4.62 -2.89
CA VAL A 86 -6.70 -4.27 -1.51
C VAL A 86 -5.26 -4.66 -1.27
N LYS A 87 -4.48 -3.72 -0.73
CA LYS A 87 -3.06 -3.93 -0.45
C LYS A 87 -2.84 -4.41 0.97
N PHE A 88 -1.76 -5.17 1.12
CA PHE A 88 -1.16 -5.65 2.34
C PHE A 88 0.35 -5.50 2.22
N ASP A 89 1.02 -5.36 3.36
CA ASP A 89 2.46 -5.12 3.41
C ASP A 89 3.29 -6.41 3.26
N GLY A 90 2.65 -7.58 3.40
CA GLY A 90 3.24 -8.85 3.01
C GLY A 90 2.43 -10.09 3.38
N LEU A 91 3.12 -11.24 3.37
CA LEU A 91 2.57 -12.56 3.62
C LEU A 91 3.23 -13.23 4.83
N GLY A 92 2.48 -14.09 5.49
CA GLY A 92 3.05 -15.04 6.44
C GLY A 92 3.89 -16.12 5.73
N PRO A 93 4.66 -16.91 6.49
CA PRO A 93 5.62 -17.88 5.92
C PRO A 93 5.02 -18.97 5.02
N ASP A 94 3.72 -19.25 5.16
CA ASP A 94 2.97 -20.28 4.44
C ASP A 94 1.93 -19.69 3.48
N ASP A 95 2.00 -18.38 3.20
CA ASP A 95 1.06 -17.62 2.39
C ASP A 95 -0.41 -17.62 2.88
N SER A 96 -0.74 -18.28 3.99
CA SER A 96 -2.10 -18.34 4.54
C SER A 96 -2.54 -17.03 5.22
N LEU A 97 -1.57 -16.17 5.54
CA LEU A 97 -1.75 -14.94 6.30
C LEU A 97 -1.36 -13.72 5.48
N LEU A 98 -2.25 -12.74 5.41
CA LEU A 98 -1.98 -11.39 4.89
C LEU A 98 -1.60 -10.47 6.06
N ILE A 99 -0.44 -9.83 5.94
CA ILE A 99 0.15 -9.01 7.01
C ILE A 99 0.10 -7.53 6.61
N GLU A 100 -0.33 -6.70 7.55
CA GLU A 100 -0.26 -5.23 7.46
C GLU A 100 0.59 -4.69 8.62
N ALA A 101 1.64 -3.95 8.31
CA ALA A 101 2.53 -3.29 9.25
C ALA A 101 2.05 -1.85 9.50
N LYS A 102 1.67 -1.56 10.74
CA LYS A 102 1.34 -0.21 11.18
C LYS A 102 2.58 0.42 11.81
N GLY A 103 3.25 1.31 11.07
CA GLY A 103 4.50 1.95 11.49
C GLY A 103 4.37 2.93 12.67
N PHE A 104 5.41 3.75 12.88
CA PHE A 104 5.59 4.63 14.03
C PHE A 104 4.77 5.93 14.02
N GLY A 105 3.88 6.11 13.04
CA GLY A 105 3.07 7.34 12.90
C GLY A 105 1.98 7.50 13.95
N TYR A 106 1.71 6.45 14.73
CA TYR A 106 0.65 6.40 15.72
C TYR A 106 1.21 6.75 17.10
N LYS A 107 0.95 7.97 17.60
CA LYS A 107 1.36 8.35 18.95
C LYS A 107 0.35 7.84 19.97
N ILE A 108 0.84 7.05 20.91
CA ILE A 108 0.11 6.58 22.08
C ILE A 108 0.57 7.37 23.30
N ASP A 109 -0.28 7.44 24.33
CA ASP A 109 0.22 7.69 25.68
C ASP A 109 0.84 6.38 26.19
N GLU A 110 2.16 6.34 26.30
CA GLU A 110 2.89 5.12 26.70
C GLU A 110 2.59 4.67 28.13
N LYS A 111 2.15 5.59 29.01
CA LYS A 111 1.83 5.28 30.41
C LYS A 111 0.43 4.68 30.53
N LEU A 112 -0.51 5.16 29.73
CA LEU A 112 -1.92 4.75 29.79
C LEU A 112 -2.30 3.69 28.75
N GLY A 113 -1.48 3.48 27.71
CA GLY A 113 -1.77 2.54 26.62
C GLY A 113 -2.97 2.95 25.77
N VAL A 114 -3.39 4.21 25.85
CA VAL A 114 -4.50 4.78 25.08
C VAL A 114 -3.97 5.68 23.96
N TRP A 115 -4.80 5.86 22.94
CA TRP A 115 -4.53 6.86 21.90
C TRP A 115 -4.32 8.22 22.56
N LYS A 116 -3.18 8.87 22.29
CA LYS A 116 -2.98 10.23 22.79
C LYS A 116 -4.02 11.14 22.12
N GLU A 117 -4.85 11.79 22.92
CA GLU A 117 -5.87 12.69 22.42
C GLU A 117 -5.22 13.75 21.50
N GLY A 118 -5.79 13.95 20.31
CA GLY A 118 -5.23 14.82 19.27
C GLY A 118 -4.28 14.17 18.26
N TYR A 119 -3.76 12.95 18.49
CA TYR A 119 -2.84 12.29 17.56
C TYR A 119 -3.50 11.28 16.62
N VAL A 120 -4.58 10.62 17.06
CA VAL A 120 -5.42 9.77 16.21
C VAL A 120 -6.87 10.19 16.36
N SER A 121 -7.26 11.16 15.54
CA SER A 121 -8.63 11.68 15.49
C SER A 121 -9.67 10.56 15.28
N GLY A 122 -10.92 10.78 15.72
CA GLY A 122 -12.02 9.85 15.44
C GLY A 122 -12.14 9.54 13.94
N ARG A 123 -11.94 10.54 13.09
CA ARG A 123 -11.87 10.37 11.62
C ARG A 123 -10.77 9.39 11.18
N MET A 124 -9.62 9.39 11.84
CA MET A 124 -8.54 8.42 11.54
C MET A 124 -8.93 7.02 11.98
N GLN A 125 -9.58 6.88 13.14
CA GLN A 125 -10.09 5.59 13.61
C GLN A 125 -11.12 5.01 12.64
N ASP A 126 -12.03 5.83 12.12
CA ASP A 126 -13.01 5.40 11.12
C ASP A 126 -12.34 4.94 9.83
N LYS A 127 -11.29 5.64 9.38
CA LYS A 127 -10.49 5.19 8.23
C LYS A 127 -9.84 3.84 8.47
N LEU A 128 -9.32 3.59 9.68
CA LEU A 128 -8.71 2.31 10.05
C LEU A 128 -9.76 1.19 10.09
N ARG A 129 -10.95 1.43 10.66
CA ARG A 129 -12.06 0.46 10.62
C ARG A 129 -12.48 0.12 9.20
N LEU A 130 -12.63 1.15 8.35
CA LEU A 130 -12.95 0.95 6.93
C LEU A 130 -11.83 0.23 6.17
N GLN A 131 -10.56 0.48 6.52
CA GLN A 131 -9.43 -0.28 5.97
C GLN A 131 -9.55 -1.76 6.33
N LEU A 132 -9.79 -2.06 7.62
CA LEU A 132 -9.98 -3.44 8.07
C LEU A 132 -11.14 -4.12 7.35
N ASP A 133 -12.29 -3.46 7.19
CA ASP A 133 -13.45 -4.04 6.51
C ASP A 133 -13.12 -4.46 5.07
N ARG A 134 -12.36 -3.64 4.34
CA ARG A 134 -11.93 -3.99 2.98
C ARG A 134 -10.93 -5.15 3.00
N GLN A 135 -10.01 -5.15 3.96
CA GLN A 135 -9.00 -6.21 4.11
C GLN A 135 -9.63 -7.56 4.45
N LEU A 136 -10.62 -7.59 5.34
CA LEU A 136 -11.35 -8.82 5.67
C LEU A 136 -12.11 -9.37 4.47
N LYS A 137 -12.82 -8.52 3.72
CA LYS A 137 -13.51 -8.95 2.49
C LYS A 137 -12.53 -9.48 1.44
N ALA A 138 -11.41 -8.81 1.26
CA ALA A 138 -10.36 -9.25 0.33
C ALA A 138 -9.77 -10.59 0.76
N ALA A 139 -9.38 -10.73 2.02
CA ALA A 139 -8.80 -11.94 2.56
C ALA A 139 -9.76 -13.14 2.48
N GLN A 140 -11.05 -12.91 2.79
CA GLN A 140 -12.11 -13.91 2.63
C GLN A 140 -12.22 -14.40 1.17
N SER A 141 -12.11 -13.50 0.19
CA SER A 141 -12.20 -13.86 -1.23
C SER A 141 -11.08 -14.79 -1.72
N VAL A 142 -9.97 -14.87 -0.99
CA VAL A 142 -8.80 -15.70 -1.32
C VAL A 142 -8.50 -16.75 -0.24
N GLY A 143 -9.40 -16.97 0.71
CA GLY A 143 -9.26 -17.97 1.77
C GLY A 143 -8.09 -17.73 2.73
N ARG A 144 -7.74 -16.46 2.99
CA ARG A 144 -6.60 -16.08 3.87
C ARG A 144 -7.07 -15.36 5.11
N SER A 145 -6.23 -15.38 6.15
CA SER A 145 -6.43 -14.59 7.36
C SER A 145 -5.72 -13.23 7.26
N VAL A 146 -6.09 -12.29 8.15
CA VAL A 146 -5.45 -10.97 8.25
C VAL A 146 -4.83 -10.82 9.63
N GLN A 147 -3.62 -10.27 9.70
CA GLN A 147 -2.98 -9.85 10.95
C GLN A 147 -2.39 -8.46 10.78
N TRP A 148 -2.62 -7.61 11.77
CA TRP A 148 -1.90 -6.34 11.88
C TRP A 148 -0.69 -6.49 12.79
N VAL A 149 0.41 -5.86 12.41
CA VAL A 149 1.67 -5.88 13.15
C VAL A 149 2.05 -4.45 13.50
N VAL A 150 2.45 -4.24 14.76
CA VAL A 150 2.72 -2.92 15.34
C VAL A 150 4.08 -2.93 16.05
N PRO A 151 4.73 -1.78 16.27
CA PRO A 151 6.09 -1.76 16.82
C PRO A 151 6.16 -1.90 18.34
N ASN A 152 5.06 -1.67 19.07
CA ASN A 152 5.05 -1.76 20.53
C ASN A 152 3.70 -2.17 21.11
N GLU A 153 3.73 -2.58 22.37
CA GLU A 153 2.59 -3.15 23.09
C GLU A 153 1.46 -2.15 23.36
N GLY A 154 1.78 -0.87 23.60
CA GLY A 154 0.75 0.16 23.79
C GLY A 154 -0.07 0.37 22.52
N ILE A 155 0.59 0.42 21.36
CA ILE A 155 -0.08 0.50 20.05
C ILE A 155 -0.90 -0.77 19.84
N ARG A 156 -0.37 -1.95 20.20
CA ARG A 156 -1.10 -3.22 20.08
C ARG A 156 -2.42 -3.18 20.83
N LYS A 157 -2.43 -2.71 22.08
CA LYS A 157 -3.65 -2.58 22.89
C LYS A 157 -4.64 -1.62 22.26
N ALA A 158 -4.18 -0.43 21.86
CA ALA A 158 -5.00 0.61 21.26
C ALA A 158 -5.67 0.13 19.95
N PHE A 159 -4.94 -0.61 19.11
CA PHE A 159 -5.50 -1.24 17.92
C PHE A 159 -6.40 -2.43 18.24
N ALA A 160 -6.05 -3.28 19.20
CA ALA A 160 -6.90 -4.41 19.59
C ALA A 160 -8.28 -3.95 20.07
N GLU A 161 -8.33 -2.85 20.83
CA GLU A 161 -9.56 -2.19 21.26
C GLU A 161 -10.30 -1.59 20.06
N LEU A 162 -9.62 -0.80 19.22
CA LEU A 162 -10.20 -0.17 18.02
C LEU A 162 -10.88 -1.19 17.10
N LEU A 163 -10.27 -2.37 16.94
CA LEU A 163 -10.73 -3.42 16.05
C LEU A 163 -11.67 -4.42 16.74
N ASN A 164 -11.90 -4.27 18.05
CA ASN A 164 -12.76 -5.13 18.86
C ASN A 164 -12.50 -6.63 18.66
N GLY A 165 -11.22 -7.02 18.63
CA GLY A 165 -10.79 -8.42 18.48
C GLY A 165 -11.08 -9.08 17.13
N ARG A 166 -11.52 -8.35 16.10
CA ARG A 166 -11.86 -8.91 14.78
C ARG A 166 -10.68 -9.55 14.05
N ILE A 167 -9.45 -9.12 14.35
CA ILE A 167 -8.20 -9.70 13.84
C ILE A 167 -7.14 -9.71 14.94
N PRO A 168 -6.13 -10.61 14.85
CA PRO A 168 -4.94 -10.52 15.67
C PRO A 168 -4.15 -9.26 15.37
N VAL A 169 -3.70 -8.58 16.44
CA VAL A 169 -2.71 -7.51 16.39
C VAL A 169 -1.48 -7.98 17.16
N LYS A 170 -0.32 -8.08 16.51
CA LYS A 170 0.92 -8.56 17.13
C LYS A 170 1.96 -7.45 17.22
N VAL A 171 2.76 -7.49 18.28
CA VAL A 171 3.99 -6.70 18.33
C VAL A 171 5.06 -7.45 17.55
N ALA A 172 5.65 -6.79 16.56
CA ALA A 172 6.95 -7.20 16.06
C ALA A 172 7.98 -6.32 16.75
N LEU A 173 8.81 -6.92 17.61
CA LEU A 173 9.96 -6.22 18.14
C LEU A 173 10.88 -5.90 16.96
N PRO A 174 11.36 -4.66 16.81
CA PRO A 174 12.40 -4.37 15.83
C PRO A 174 13.57 -5.29 16.18
N ARG A 175 13.93 -6.19 15.25
CA ARG A 175 15.14 -7.00 15.41
C ARG A 175 16.34 -6.04 15.52
N PRO A 176 17.50 -6.47 16.07
CA PRO A 176 18.66 -5.59 16.26
C PRO A 176 19.14 -4.87 14.98
N ASP A 177 18.82 -5.45 13.83
CA ASP A 177 19.05 -4.97 12.46
C ASP A 177 17.95 -4.04 11.93
N CYS A 178 16.84 -3.88 12.64
CA CYS A 178 15.74 -2.99 12.26
C CYS A 178 16.09 -1.55 12.74
N PRO A 179 16.11 -0.54 11.85
CA PRO A 179 16.48 0.83 12.18
C PRO A 179 15.63 1.35 13.33
N LYS A 180 16.30 1.81 14.39
CA LYS A 180 15.64 2.45 15.51
C LYS A 180 14.97 3.73 15.01
N SER A 181 13.75 4.01 15.46
CA SER A 181 13.18 5.33 15.35
C SER A 181 14.18 6.28 16.01
N SER A 182 14.83 7.13 15.22
CA SER A 182 15.65 8.19 15.79
C SER A 182 14.74 9.00 16.70
N ASP A 183 15.05 8.98 18.00
CA ASP A 183 14.58 10.03 18.90
C ASP A 183 14.83 11.35 18.19
N SER A 184 13.82 12.19 18.18
CA SER A 184 13.97 13.60 17.86
C SER A 184 15.08 14.13 18.75
N SER A 185 16.29 14.22 18.21
CA SER A 185 17.41 14.90 18.81
C SER A 185 16.94 16.33 19.06
N GLU A 186 16.67 16.61 20.34
CA GLU A 186 16.68 17.96 20.87
C GLU A 186 17.95 18.63 20.36
N GLY A 187 17.76 19.79 19.73
CA GLY A 187 18.86 20.57 19.22
C GLY A 187 19.78 20.97 20.36
N GLU A 188 20.98 20.40 20.40
CA GLU A 188 22.10 21.10 21.00
C GLU A 188 22.45 22.27 20.08
N ALA A 189 21.94 23.44 20.48
CA ALA A 189 22.44 24.73 20.04
C ALA A 189 23.91 24.86 20.53
N GLY A 190 24.85 24.38 19.72
CA GLY A 190 26.26 24.72 19.84
C GLY A 190 26.49 26.14 19.30
N GLY A 191 26.11 27.14 20.09
CA GLY A 191 26.56 28.52 19.89
C GLY A 191 27.88 28.74 20.62
N SER A 192 28.97 28.90 19.87
CA SER A 192 30.22 29.45 20.40
C SER A 192 30.34 30.92 19.96
N PHE A 193 30.37 31.81 20.95
CA PHE A 193 31.06 33.10 20.87
C PHE A 193 32.52 32.90 21.29
#